data_AF-A0A7C3CJS2-F1
#
_entry.id   AF-A0A7C3CJS2-F1
#
_cell.length_a   1.000
_cell.length_b   1.000
_cell.length_c   1.000
_cell.angle_alpha   90.00
_cell.angle_beta   90.00
_cell.angle_gamma   90.00
#
_symmetry.space_group_name_H-M   'P 1'
#
loop_
_entity.id
_entity.type
_entity.pdbx_description
1 polymer ?
#
loop_
_entity_poly.entity_id
_entity_poly.type
_entity_poly.pdbx_seq_one_letter_code
_entity_poly.pdbx_strand_id
1 'polypeptide(L)'
;MSTIIISFNNQFNEKPHVMLDIENPAEEHEHIWIWDHYFSLVLNRLAEQDAEHAQQLLDQMSEWAVGFANKMYSPINELHAEGALKVDKNLSLVKQLENIDEIFMIEVSSQPGSWPTVHAKIADNASPEKLHASVIALAHYFLTNNTNFFRELPMHVLGMRKYYNDDTPFTAEESISGAPAFAFNLALKFYQDLDKKMQRQ
;
A
#
# COMPACT_ATOMS: atom_id res chain seq x y z
N MET A 1 -10.65 9.63 14.20
CA MET A 1 -10.16 10.01 12.86
C MET A 1 -8.66 9.86 12.91
N SER A 2 -8.10 8.97 12.10
CA SER A 2 -6.66 8.77 11.96
C SER A 2 -6.15 9.65 10.81
N THR A 3 -4.99 10.26 10.97
CA THR A 3 -4.36 11.06 9.91
C THR A 3 -2.93 10.60 9.70
N ILE A 4 -2.59 10.29 8.45
CA ILE A 4 -1.25 9.88 8.04
C ILE A 4 -0.68 11.00 7.19
N ILE A 5 0.47 11.54 7.58
CA ILE A 5 1.15 12.64 6.90
C ILE A 5 2.41 12.08 6.28
N ILE A 6 2.50 12.12 4.95
CA ILE A 6 3.65 11.67 4.18
C ILE A 6 4.36 12.91 3.65
N SER A 7 5.58 13.16 4.13
CA SER A 7 6.37 14.34 3.77
C SER A 7 7.57 13.98 2.92
N PHE A 8 7.85 14.85 1.94
CA PHE A 8 9.00 14.77 1.03
C PHE A 8 9.80 16.05 1.10
N ASN A 9 11.09 15.95 0.77
CA ASN A 9 11.96 17.11 0.63
C ASN A 9 12.24 17.42 -0.85
N ASN A 10 12.80 18.61 -1.08
CA ASN A 10 13.18 19.09 -2.42
C ASN A 10 14.35 18.31 -3.07
N GLN A 11 15.02 17.43 -2.33
CA GLN A 11 16.12 16.59 -2.81
C GLN A 11 15.72 15.11 -2.95
N PHE A 12 14.42 14.82 -2.99
CA PHE A 12 13.90 13.45 -2.96
C PHE A 12 14.52 12.54 -4.03
N ASN A 13 14.71 13.06 -5.25
CA ASN A 13 15.28 12.29 -6.36
C ASN A 13 16.77 11.92 -6.17
N GLU A 14 17.52 12.68 -5.36
CA GLU A 14 18.91 12.37 -5.02
C GLU A 14 19.00 11.45 -3.80
N LYS A 15 18.09 11.63 -2.85
CA LYS A 15 18.01 10.89 -1.60
C LYS A 15 16.54 10.59 -1.31
N PRO A 16 16.05 9.40 -1.68
CA PRO A 16 14.64 9.04 -1.56
C PRO A 16 14.28 8.73 -0.10
N HIS A 17 14.30 9.77 0.72
CA HIS A 17 13.91 9.76 2.12
C HIS A 17 12.49 10.27 2.25
N VAL A 18 11.67 9.53 2.98
CA VAL A 18 10.27 9.89 3.25
C VAL A 18 10.05 9.89 4.74
N MET A 19 9.36 10.90 5.25
CA MET A 19 8.94 10.96 6.64
C MET A 19 7.44 10.65 6.71
N LEU A 20 7.08 9.71 7.58
CA LEU A 20 5.69 9.43 7.91
C LEU A 20 5.43 9.85 9.36
N ASP A 21 4.42 10.68 9.55
CA ASP A 21 3.87 11.00 10.86
C ASP A 21 2.41 10.52 10.92
N ILE A 22 2.02 9.90 12.04
CA ILE A 22 0.67 9.34 12.21
C ILE A 22 0.04 9.87 13.48
N GLU A 23 -1.05 10.60 13.30
CA GLU A 23 -1.89 11.10 14.37
C GLU A 23 -3.08 10.16 14.56
N ASN A 24 -3.30 9.70 15.80
CA ASN A 24 -4.39 8.80 16.17
C ASN A 24 -4.43 7.52 15.30
N PRO A 25 -3.39 6.67 15.37
CA PRO A 25 -3.21 5.55 14.44
C PRO A 25 -4.45 4.65 14.36
N ALA A 26 -4.82 4.30 13.13
CA ALA A 26 -5.85 3.31 12.84
C ALA A 26 -5.49 1.93 13.42
N GLU A 27 -6.52 1.13 13.68
CA GLU A 27 -6.36 -0.23 14.21
C GLU A 27 -5.63 -1.12 13.19
N GLU A 28 -4.87 -2.12 13.65
CA GLU A 28 -4.04 -2.96 12.77
C GLU A 28 -4.84 -3.63 11.64
N HIS A 29 -6.07 -4.07 11.93
CA HIS A 29 -6.95 -4.71 10.96
C HIS A 29 -7.47 -3.74 9.87
N GLU A 30 -7.31 -2.44 10.06
CA GLU A 30 -7.68 -1.41 9.08
C GLU A 30 -6.52 -1.09 8.12
N HIS A 31 -5.28 -1.45 8.45
CA HIS A 31 -4.09 -1.05 7.68
C HIS A 31 -4.12 -1.53 6.23
N ILE A 32 -4.54 -2.76 5.97
CA ILE A 32 -4.65 -3.30 4.60
C ILE A 32 -5.71 -2.55 3.79
N TRP A 33 -6.83 -2.21 4.42
CA TRP A 33 -7.91 -1.47 3.78
C TRP A 33 -7.48 -0.05 3.42
N ILE A 34 -6.76 0.61 4.33
CA ILE A 34 -6.17 1.94 4.12
C ILE A 34 -5.17 1.89 2.95
N TRP A 35 -4.29 0.89 2.97
CA TRP A 35 -3.28 0.75 1.93
C TRP A 35 -3.89 0.47 0.56
N ASP A 36 -4.83 -0.47 0.44
CA ASP A 36 -5.49 -0.83 -0.83
C ASP A 36 -6.15 0.40 -1.48
N HIS A 37 -6.93 1.16 -0.71
CA HIS A 37 -7.63 2.34 -1.23
C HIS A 37 -6.66 3.45 -1.63
N TYR A 38 -5.64 3.68 -0.80
CA TYR A 38 -4.62 4.67 -1.13
C TYR A 38 -3.83 4.28 -2.38
N PHE A 39 -3.48 3.00 -2.51
CA PHE A 39 -2.79 2.46 -3.66
C PHE A 39 -3.62 2.60 -4.95
N SER A 40 -4.90 2.23 -4.93
CA SER A 40 -5.77 2.41 -6.10
C SER A 40 -5.95 3.88 -6.47
N LEU A 41 -6.13 4.77 -5.48
CA LEU A 41 -6.25 6.20 -5.71
C LEU A 41 -4.98 6.77 -6.36
N VAL A 42 -3.80 6.41 -5.84
CA VAL A 42 -2.52 6.89 -6.38
C VAL A 42 -2.27 6.30 -7.77
N LEU A 43 -2.57 5.02 -8.01
CA LEU A 43 -2.44 4.42 -9.35
C LEU A 43 -3.31 5.15 -10.37
N ASN A 44 -4.57 5.40 -10.03
CA ASN A 44 -5.49 6.10 -10.92
C ASN A 44 -5.00 7.51 -11.23
N ARG A 45 -4.61 8.27 -10.19
CA ARG A 45 -4.07 9.63 -10.32
C ARG A 45 -2.77 9.67 -11.11
N LEU A 46 -1.85 8.74 -10.86
CA LEU A 46 -0.63 8.59 -11.64
C LEU A 46 -0.97 8.32 -13.10
N ALA A 47 -1.95 7.47 -13.39
CA ALA A 47 -2.29 7.11 -14.76
C ALA A 47 -2.85 8.28 -15.57
N GLU A 48 -3.53 9.22 -14.92
CA GLU A 48 -3.98 10.48 -15.54
C GLU A 48 -2.81 11.40 -15.93
N GLN A 49 -1.73 11.38 -15.15
CA GLN A 49 -0.56 12.25 -15.34
C GLN A 49 0.51 11.60 -16.23
N ASP A 50 0.80 10.33 -15.96
CA ASP A 50 1.84 9.49 -16.56
C ASP A 50 1.47 8.00 -16.40
N ALA A 51 0.83 7.45 -17.42
CA ALA A 51 0.42 6.04 -17.46
C ALA A 51 1.59 5.06 -17.37
N GLU A 52 2.79 5.44 -17.81
CA GLU A 52 3.97 4.58 -17.72
C GLU A 52 4.42 4.46 -16.25
N HIS A 53 4.49 5.58 -15.53
CA HIS A 53 4.80 5.56 -14.09
C HIS A 53 3.76 4.80 -13.27
N ALA A 54 2.47 4.92 -13.60
CA ALA A 54 1.43 4.12 -12.94
C ALA A 54 1.65 2.61 -13.15
N GLN A 55 1.99 2.21 -14.38
CA GLN A 55 2.28 0.82 -14.70
C GLN A 55 3.55 0.33 -13.99
N GLN A 56 4.59 1.15 -13.90
CA GLN A 56 5.81 0.83 -13.15
C GLN A 56 5.53 0.59 -11.67
N LEU A 57 4.67 1.41 -11.04
CA LEU A 57 4.25 1.20 -9.65
C LEU A 57 3.52 -0.14 -9.48
N LEU A 58 2.55 -0.43 -10.36
CA LEU A 58 1.80 -1.69 -10.31
C LEU A 58 2.72 -2.90 -10.51
N ASP A 59 3.64 -2.84 -11.46
CA ASP A 59 4.59 -3.92 -11.74
C ASP A 59 5.58 -4.11 -10.60
N GLN A 60 6.16 -3.04 -10.04
CA GLN A 60 7.06 -3.12 -8.89
C GLN A 60 6.38 -3.79 -7.68
N MET A 61 5.16 -3.38 -7.35
CA MET A 61 4.39 -4.00 -6.26
C MET A 61 4.11 -5.48 -6.56
N SER A 62 3.72 -5.79 -7.81
CA SER A 62 3.40 -7.14 -8.24
C SER A 62 4.62 -8.07 -8.20
N GLU A 63 5.77 -7.61 -8.68
CA GLU A 63 7.02 -8.36 -8.65
C GLU A 63 7.46 -8.64 -7.22
N TRP A 64 7.39 -7.63 -6.33
CA TRP A 64 7.63 -7.82 -4.91
C TRP A 64 6.67 -8.88 -4.33
N ALA A 65 5.38 -8.77 -4.60
CA ALA A 65 4.37 -9.71 -4.07
C ALA A 65 4.59 -11.15 -4.56
N VAL A 66 4.91 -11.36 -5.83
CA VAL A 66 5.26 -12.69 -6.38
C VAL A 66 6.51 -13.24 -5.70
N GLY A 67 7.57 -12.43 -5.58
CA GLY A 67 8.81 -12.83 -4.93
C GLY A 67 8.62 -13.14 -3.43
N PHE A 68 7.68 -12.45 -2.79
CA PHE A 68 7.38 -12.58 -1.37
C PHE A 68 6.37 -13.71 -1.06
N ALA A 69 5.54 -14.13 -2.02
CA ALA A 69 4.47 -15.12 -1.80
C ALA A 69 4.96 -16.42 -1.14
N ASN A 70 6.15 -16.91 -1.52
CA ASN A 70 6.75 -18.12 -0.94
C ASN A 70 7.28 -17.92 0.49
N LYS A 71 7.36 -16.67 0.98
CA LYS A 71 7.88 -16.28 2.29
C LYS A 71 6.80 -15.86 3.29
N MET A 72 5.52 -15.85 2.89
CA MET A 72 4.41 -15.42 3.75
C MET A 72 4.25 -16.24 5.04
N TYR A 73 4.78 -17.46 5.08
CA TYR A 73 4.74 -18.33 6.25
C TYR A 73 6.07 -18.39 7.02
N SER A 74 7.10 -17.69 6.55
CA SER A 74 8.38 -17.60 7.24
C SER A 74 8.27 -16.78 8.52
N PRO A 75 9.09 -17.06 9.54
CA PRO A 75 9.19 -16.23 10.73
C PRO A 75 9.57 -14.78 10.40
N ILE A 76 8.87 -13.81 11.00
CA ILE A 76 9.08 -12.39 10.70
C ILE A 76 10.54 -11.92 10.93
N ASN A 77 11.23 -12.49 11.92
CA ASN A 77 12.63 -12.16 12.21
C ASN A 77 13.57 -12.55 11.05
N GLU A 78 13.30 -13.67 10.37
CA GLU A 78 14.07 -14.09 9.19
C GLU A 78 13.80 -13.12 8.03
N LEU A 79 12.55 -12.71 7.85
CA LEU A 79 12.15 -11.73 6.82
C LEU A 79 12.83 -10.37 7.03
N HIS A 80 12.97 -9.91 8.27
CA HIS A 80 13.74 -8.72 8.60
C HIS A 80 15.23 -8.89 8.29
N ALA A 81 15.84 -10.01 8.68
CA ALA A 81 17.27 -10.26 8.46
C ALA A 81 17.63 -10.31 6.97
N GLU A 82 16.75 -10.86 6.14
CA GLU A 82 16.91 -10.91 4.67
C GLU A 82 16.55 -9.60 3.96
N GLY A 83 15.95 -8.64 4.68
CA GLY A 83 15.42 -7.41 4.10
C GLY A 83 14.22 -7.65 3.16
N ALA A 84 13.51 -8.76 3.31
CA ALA A 84 12.40 -9.15 2.42
C ALA A 84 11.17 -8.21 2.54
N LEU A 85 11.03 -7.55 3.70
CA LEU A 85 9.94 -6.59 3.97
C LEU A 85 10.16 -5.21 3.32
N LYS A 86 11.27 -5.01 2.59
CA LYS A 86 11.49 -3.80 1.81
C LYS A 86 11.02 -3.99 0.36
N VAL A 87 9.89 -3.36 0.02
CA VAL A 87 9.38 -3.27 -1.36
C VAL A 87 10.39 -2.58 -2.27
N ASP A 88 10.77 -1.33 -1.97
CA ASP A 88 11.92 -0.65 -2.56
C ASP A 88 13.10 -0.64 -1.57
N LYS A 89 14.29 -1.02 -2.02
CA LYS A 89 15.50 -1.02 -1.18
C LYS A 89 16.17 0.35 -1.11
N ASN A 90 15.90 1.23 -2.07
CA ASN A 90 16.48 2.56 -2.16
C ASN A 90 15.69 3.57 -1.30
N LEU A 91 14.37 3.40 -1.22
CA LEU A 91 13.50 4.22 -0.38
C LEU A 91 13.78 3.98 1.11
N SER A 92 13.94 5.06 1.87
CA SER A 92 14.16 4.98 3.32
C SER A 92 13.16 5.83 4.11
N LEU A 93 12.54 5.22 5.12
CA LEU A 93 11.74 5.94 6.10
C LEU A 93 12.63 6.61 7.13
N VAL A 94 12.53 7.92 7.28
CA VAL A 94 13.31 8.73 8.22
C VAL A 94 12.43 9.41 9.26
N LYS A 95 13.00 9.69 10.43
CA LYS A 95 12.27 10.35 11.53
C LYS A 95 12.12 11.86 11.37
N GLN A 96 13.00 12.46 10.56
CA GLN A 96 13.03 13.90 10.34
C GLN A 96 13.51 14.18 8.93
N LEU A 97 12.86 15.14 8.28
CA LEU A 97 13.27 15.70 6.99
C LEU A 97 13.56 17.19 7.16
N GLU A 98 14.60 17.65 6.49
CA GLU A 98 14.88 19.07 6.28
C GLU A 98 14.34 19.49 4.91
N ASN A 99 13.98 20.76 4.76
CA ASN A 99 13.51 21.34 3.49
C ASN A 99 12.30 20.61 2.89
N ILE A 100 11.29 20.36 3.73
CA ILE A 100 10.01 19.78 3.28
C ILE A 100 9.39 20.71 2.23
N ASP A 101 9.08 20.16 1.07
CA ASP A 101 8.49 20.90 -0.06
C ASP A 101 7.13 20.35 -0.46
N GLU A 102 6.81 19.12 -0.08
CA GLU A 102 5.58 18.45 -0.47
C GLU A 102 5.06 17.52 0.64
N ILE A 103 3.75 17.58 0.85
CA ILE A 103 3.06 16.83 1.91
C ILE A 103 1.80 16.22 1.31
N PHE A 104 1.62 14.93 1.52
CA PHE A 104 0.35 14.23 1.27
C PHE A 104 -0.28 13.87 2.60
N MET A 105 -1.59 14.06 2.71
CA MET A 105 -2.34 13.69 3.92
C MET A 105 -3.38 12.62 3.56
N ILE A 106 -3.41 11.55 4.34
CA ILE A 106 -4.44 10.52 4.26
C ILE A 106 -5.28 10.63 5.53
N GLU A 107 -6.56 10.93 5.37
CA GLU A 107 -7.54 11.00 6.44
C GLU A 107 -8.39 9.74 6.42
N VAL A 108 -8.43 9.06 7.56
CA VAL A 108 -9.18 7.82 7.75
C VAL A 108 -10.26 8.05 8.78
N SER A 109 -11.51 7.85 8.37
CA SER A 109 -12.67 7.91 9.23
C SER A 109 -13.32 6.54 9.35
N SER A 110 -13.40 6.04 10.58
CA SER A 110 -14.02 4.76 10.90
C SER A 110 -15.29 5.02 11.71
N GLN A 111 -16.38 4.34 11.34
CA GLN A 111 -17.58 4.27 12.16
C GLN A 111 -17.80 2.82 12.60
N PRO A 112 -18.28 2.57 13.83
CA PRO A 112 -18.58 1.21 14.27
C PRO A 112 -19.53 0.50 13.30
N GLY A 113 -19.11 -0.66 12.80
CA GLY A 113 -19.92 -1.47 11.87
C GLY A 113 -19.84 -1.07 10.40
N SER A 114 -18.98 -0.11 10.03
CA SER A 114 -18.69 0.22 8.62
C SER A 114 -17.21 0.04 8.30
N TRP A 115 -16.90 -0.12 7.01
CA TRP A 115 -15.52 -0.04 6.55
C TRP A 115 -14.96 1.39 6.75
N PRO A 116 -13.65 1.54 6.99
CA PRO A 116 -13.02 2.85 7.04
C PRO A 116 -13.17 3.58 5.71
N THR A 117 -13.46 4.86 5.77
CA THR A 117 -13.41 5.73 4.59
C THR A 117 -12.05 6.40 4.53
N VAL A 118 -11.37 6.27 3.40
CA VAL A 118 -10.02 6.78 3.15
C VAL A 118 -10.10 7.96 2.19
N HIS A 119 -9.63 9.12 2.63
CA HIS A 119 -9.54 10.32 1.80
C HIS A 119 -8.09 10.77 1.71
N ALA A 120 -7.61 11.11 0.51
CA ALA A 120 -6.27 11.65 0.32
C ALA A 120 -6.33 13.11 -0.11
N LYS A 121 -5.59 13.98 0.57
CA LYS A 121 -5.32 15.36 0.18
C LYS A 121 -3.95 15.40 -0.48
N ILE A 122 -3.97 15.45 -1.81
CA ILE A 122 -2.78 15.48 -2.67
C ILE A 122 -2.97 16.66 -3.63
N ALA A 123 -1.91 17.47 -3.81
CA ALA A 123 -1.94 18.60 -4.72
C ALA A 123 -2.03 18.14 -6.19
N ASP A 124 -2.77 18.86 -7.03
CA ASP A 124 -2.98 18.51 -8.45
C ASP A 124 -1.69 18.41 -9.25
N ASN A 125 -0.68 19.18 -8.85
CA ASN A 125 0.67 19.19 -9.42
C ASN A 125 1.68 18.33 -8.64
N ALA A 126 1.22 17.36 -7.84
CA ALA A 126 2.09 16.46 -7.10
C ALA A 126 3.06 15.72 -8.03
N SER A 127 4.30 15.49 -7.59
CA SER A 127 5.30 14.79 -8.40
C SER A 127 4.95 13.30 -8.58
N PRO A 128 5.03 12.74 -9.80
CA PRO A 128 4.83 11.32 -10.03
C PRO A 128 5.75 10.43 -9.18
N GLU A 129 7.01 10.83 -9.02
CA GLU A 129 8.00 10.10 -8.23
C GLU A 129 7.64 10.07 -6.74
N LYS A 130 7.14 11.19 -6.21
CA LYS A 130 6.69 11.27 -4.81
C LYS A 130 5.37 10.54 -4.60
N LEU A 131 4.44 10.60 -5.55
CA LEU A 131 3.21 9.80 -5.54
C LEU A 131 3.54 8.31 -5.50
N HIS A 132 4.39 7.83 -6.40
CA HIS A 132 4.88 6.46 -6.41
C HIS A 132 5.50 6.07 -5.05
N ALA A 133 6.42 6.89 -4.56
CA ALA A 133 7.12 6.65 -3.32
C ALA A 133 6.19 6.66 -2.09
N SER A 134 5.11 7.44 -2.11
CA SER A 134 4.16 7.54 -1.00
C SER A 134 3.47 6.20 -0.69
N VAL A 135 3.08 5.45 -1.72
CA VAL A 135 2.46 4.12 -1.58
C VAL A 135 3.44 3.14 -0.99
N ILE A 136 4.68 3.15 -1.47
CA ILE A 136 5.75 2.27 -1.00
C ILE A 136 6.13 2.61 0.44
N ALA A 137 6.23 3.91 0.77
CA ALA A 137 6.54 4.38 2.10
C ALA A 137 5.46 3.95 3.11
N LEU A 138 4.18 4.04 2.72
CA LEU A 138 3.08 3.56 3.54
C LEU A 138 3.12 2.04 3.73
N ALA A 139 3.42 1.28 2.67
CA ALA A 139 3.63 -0.17 2.77
C ALA A 139 4.76 -0.52 3.74
N HIS A 140 5.92 0.13 3.61
CA HIS A 140 7.07 -0.09 4.52
C HIS A 140 6.72 0.22 5.96
N TYR A 141 5.95 1.29 6.21
CA TYR A 141 5.52 1.65 7.54
C TYR A 141 4.64 0.54 8.15
N PHE A 142 3.61 0.08 7.43
CA PHE A 142 2.75 -0.99 7.93
C PHE A 142 3.49 -2.33 8.06
N LEU A 143 4.37 -2.68 7.12
CA LEU A 143 5.22 -3.88 7.23
C LEU A 143 6.15 -3.85 8.45
N THR A 144 6.51 -2.66 8.93
CA THR A 144 7.35 -2.50 10.12
C THR A 144 6.54 -2.56 11.42
N ASN A 145 5.33 -1.99 11.43
CA ASN A 145 4.55 -1.78 12.65
C ASN A 145 3.43 -2.80 12.86
N ASN A 146 3.00 -3.52 11.81
CA ASN A 146 1.93 -4.50 11.88
C ASN A 146 2.45 -5.90 11.48
N THR A 147 2.52 -6.78 12.48
CA THR A 147 3.08 -8.14 12.32
C THR A 147 2.24 -9.07 11.45
N ASN A 148 1.00 -8.72 11.10
CA ASN A 148 0.14 -9.52 10.24
C ASN A 148 0.09 -8.99 8.81
N PHE A 149 0.40 -7.71 8.61
CA PHE A 149 0.30 -7.03 7.31
C PHE A 149 1.11 -7.71 6.20
N PHE A 150 2.30 -8.25 6.53
CA PHE A 150 3.14 -8.95 5.55
C PHE A 150 2.50 -10.22 4.97
N ARG A 151 1.52 -10.81 5.66
CA ARG A 151 0.78 -12.00 5.18
C ARG A 151 -0.37 -11.63 4.26
N GLU A 152 -0.90 -10.42 4.41
CA GLU A 152 -2.06 -9.93 3.68
C GLU A 152 -1.63 -9.21 2.39
N LEU A 153 -0.65 -8.32 2.49
CA LEU A 153 -0.25 -7.42 1.41
C LEU A 153 0.03 -8.12 0.07
N PRO A 154 0.80 -9.24 -0.01
CA PRO A 154 1.07 -9.88 -1.29
C PRO A 154 -0.21 -10.41 -1.96
N MET A 155 -1.14 -10.96 -1.19
CA MET A 155 -2.41 -11.47 -1.70
C MET A 155 -3.28 -10.33 -2.24
N HIS A 156 -3.31 -9.20 -1.52
CA HIS A 156 -4.06 -8.02 -1.93
C HIS A 156 -3.48 -7.39 -3.20
N VAL A 157 -2.17 -7.18 -3.26
CA VAL A 157 -1.48 -6.70 -4.48
C VAL A 157 -1.82 -7.56 -5.69
N LEU A 158 -1.72 -8.89 -5.57
CA LEU A 158 -2.02 -9.81 -6.67
C LEU A 158 -3.51 -9.84 -7.01
N GLY A 159 -4.39 -9.71 -6.02
CA GLY A 159 -5.83 -9.58 -6.21
C GLY A 159 -6.21 -8.33 -6.98
N MET A 160 -5.65 -7.17 -6.61
CA MET A 160 -5.87 -5.90 -7.29
C MET A 160 -5.31 -5.94 -8.72
N ARG A 161 -4.10 -6.48 -8.92
CA ARG A 161 -3.53 -6.69 -10.26
C ARG A 161 -4.45 -7.55 -11.14
N LYS A 162 -5.00 -8.63 -10.58
CA LYS A 162 -5.97 -9.48 -11.29
C LYS A 162 -7.21 -8.69 -11.70
N TYR A 163 -7.78 -7.92 -10.78
CA TYR A 163 -8.93 -7.06 -11.05
C TYR A 163 -8.64 -6.05 -12.17
N TYR A 164 -7.47 -5.41 -12.15
CA TYR A 164 -7.08 -4.45 -13.19
C TYR A 164 -6.93 -5.05 -14.58
N ASN A 165 -6.53 -6.32 -14.66
CA ASN A 165 -6.36 -7.04 -15.92
C ASN A 165 -7.66 -7.64 -16.46
N ASP A 166 -8.51 -8.14 -15.58
CA ASP A 166 -9.65 -8.99 -15.96
C ASP A 166 -10.99 -8.24 -15.93
N ASP A 167 -11.13 -7.22 -15.07
CA ASP A 167 -12.43 -6.59 -14.77
C ASP A 167 -12.46 -5.10 -15.14
N THR A 168 -11.60 -4.27 -14.54
CA THR A 168 -11.66 -2.81 -14.72
C THR A 168 -10.26 -2.20 -14.59
N PRO A 169 -9.73 -1.51 -15.61
CA PRO A 169 -8.37 -0.98 -15.58
C PRO A 169 -8.19 0.07 -14.48
N PHE A 170 -6.96 0.21 -13.96
CA PHE A 170 -6.65 1.20 -12.91
C PHE A 170 -6.86 2.66 -13.35
N THR A 171 -7.02 2.93 -14.64
CA THR A 171 -7.37 4.26 -15.19
C THR A 171 -8.84 4.63 -14.99
N ALA A 172 -9.72 3.69 -14.66
CA ALA A 172 -11.13 3.96 -14.43
C ALA A 172 -11.38 4.36 -12.96
N GLU A 173 -12.22 5.37 -12.74
CA GLU A 173 -12.54 5.89 -11.39
C GLU A 173 -13.18 4.81 -10.51
N GLU A 174 -14.01 3.93 -11.09
CA GLU A 174 -14.66 2.84 -10.36
C GLU A 174 -13.64 1.83 -9.78
N SER A 175 -12.44 1.76 -10.36
CA SER A 175 -11.37 0.88 -9.89
C SER A 175 -10.83 1.29 -8.52
N ILE A 176 -10.99 2.57 -8.12
CA ILE A 176 -10.51 3.11 -6.84
C ILE A 176 -11.14 2.38 -5.65
N SER A 177 -12.42 2.00 -5.76
CA SER A 177 -13.11 1.20 -4.75
C SER A 177 -13.32 -0.26 -5.17
N GLY A 178 -13.40 -0.54 -6.47
CA GLY A 178 -13.62 -1.88 -7.00
C GLY A 178 -12.44 -2.83 -6.74
N ALA A 179 -11.20 -2.37 -6.96
CA ALA A 179 -10.03 -3.21 -6.79
C ALA A 179 -9.78 -3.62 -5.32
N PRO A 180 -9.85 -2.70 -4.33
CA PRO A 180 -9.77 -3.08 -2.91
C PRO A 180 -10.85 -4.09 -2.50
N ALA A 181 -12.10 -3.87 -2.90
CA ALA A 181 -13.20 -4.78 -2.57
C ALA A 181 -13.01 -6.18 -3.20
N PHE A 182 -12.53 -6.24 -4.44
CA PHE A 182 -12.20 -7.50 -5.10
C PHE A 182 -11.09 -8.24 -4.37
N ALA A 183 -9.98 -7.55 -4.07
CA ALA A 183 -8.83 -8.12 -3.38
C ALA A 183 -9.20 -8.67 -1.99
N PHE A 184 -9.97 -7.91 -1.22
CA PHE A 184 -10.48 -8.36 0.09
C PHE A 184 -11.31 -9.64 -0.02
N ASN A 185 -12.27 -9.70 -0.96
CA ASN A 185 -13.09 -10.89 -1.16
C ASN A 185 -12.28 -12.10 -1.61
N LEU A 186 -11.27 -11.89 -2.45
CA LEU A 186 -10.36 -12.93 -2.90
C LEU A 186 -9.53 -13.48 -1.73
N ALA A 187 -8.98 -12.61 -0.89
CA ALA A 187 -8.22 -12.98 0.30
C ALA A 187 -9.09 -13.75 1.29
N LEU A 188 -10.30 -13.26 1.57
CA LEU A 188 -11.26 -13.93 2.45
C LEU A 188 -11.57 -15.36 1.98
N LYS A 189 -11.84 -15.53 0.68
CA LYS A 189 -12.10 -16.86 0.09
C LYS A 189 -10.89 -17.78 0.24
N PHE A 190 -9.68 -17.26 0.00
CA PHE A 190 -8.44 -18.02 0.13
C PHE A 190 -8.25 -18.54 1.57
N TYR A 191 -8.40 -17.68 2.59
CA TYR A 191 -8.27 -18.09 3.99
C TYR A 191 -9.35 -19.08 4.42
N GLN A 192 -10.61 -18.89 4.00
CA GLN A 192 -11.68 -19.85 4.27
C GLN A 192 -11.41 -21.24 3.67
N ASP A 193 -10.81 -21.29 2.48
CA ASP A 193 -10.46 -22.56 1.83
C ASP A 193 -9.23 -23.23 2.48
N LEU A 194 -8.29 -22.44 3.03
CA LEU A 194 -7.19 -22.95 3.84
C LEU A 194 -7.69 -23.57 5.15
N ASP A 195 -8.57 -22.89 5.88
CA ASP A 195 -9.14 -23.39 7.14
C ASP A 195 -9.88 -24.71 6.94
N LYS A 196 -10.70 -24.81 5.88
CA LYS A 196 -11.39 -26.06 5.51
C LYS A 196 -10.43 -27.20 5.21
N LYS A 197 -9.26 -26.92 4.63
CA LYS A 197 -8.24 -27.94 4.34
C LYS A 197 -7.52 -28.38 5.61
N MET A 198 -7.22 -27.44 6.51
CA MET A 198 -6.56 -27.75 7.79
C MET A 198 -7.47 -28.53 8.74
N GLN A 199 -8.78 -28.30 8.73
CA GLN A 199 -9.75 -29.06 9.54
C GLN A 199 -10.01 -30.49 9.04
N ARG A 200 -9.56 -30.83 7.82
CA ARG A 200 -9.71 -32.18 7.23
C ARG A 200 -8.46 -33.05 7.40
N GLN A 201 -7.41 -32.52 8.01
CA GLN A 201 -6.18 -33.24 8.38
C GLN A 201 -6.22 -33.62 9.86
#